data_AF-A0A1V4JJY7-F1
#
_entry.id   AF-A0A1V4JJY7-F1
#
_cell.length_a   1.000
_cell.length_b   1.000
_cell.length_c   1.000
_cell.angle_alpha   90.00
_cell.angle_beta   90.00
_cell.angle_gamma   90.00
#
_symmetry.space_group_name_H-M   'P 1'
#
loop_
_entity.id
_entity.type
_entity.pdbx_description
1 polymer ?
#
loop_
_entity_poly.entity_id
_entity_poly.type
_entity_poly.pdbx_seq_one_letter_code
_entity_poly.pdbx_strand_id
1 'polypeptide(L)'
;MEAALLPAGLELVAGGGAGLSPEKRAVLGSSLLLLQRDYRFERVWFWGCIQGVRGAYYIAEGLGPDRAAPRSRLYSLNCVEWSLLPPATKEMVAQAEQLKGRFQGDPSFEYENPEINAEDAEGLIEDSKELLIKEEARLVATIEQIDRAVGIIPRGAFVKTPLGSVQENRNFEGLSLTEAKKLSSYFHFTEPVNLKNKTLLEKADLDPSMDFLDSLEHDVPQGSWTVQLEKGGTVVVLRSLLWLGLTFYHVPMTKQYGYVYFGTGEKNLDLPFML
;
A
#
# COMPACT_ATOMS: atom_id res chain seq x y z
N MET A 1 0.26 8.16 -2.73
CA MET A 1 0.69 9.53 -3.12
C MET A 1 -0.49 10.48 -3.13
N GLU A 2 -0.38 11.71 -2.62
CA GLU A 2 -1.51 12.66 -2.58
C GLU A 2 -1.91 13.16 -3.99
N ALA A 3 -3.22 13.24 -4.25
CA ALA A 3 -3.76 13.60 -5.57
C ALA A 3 -3.20 14.94 -6.11
N ALA A 4 -3.08 15.95 -5.26
CA ALA A 4 -2.57 17.27 -5.63
C ALA A 4 -1.08 17.26 -6.04
N LEU A 5 -0.29 16.31 -5.51
CA LEU A 5 1.14 16.18 -5.76
C LEU A 5 1.47 15.06 -6.75
N LEU A 6 0.44 14.40 -7.32
CA LEU A 6 0.59 13.22 -8.15
C LEU A 6 1.54 13.43 -9.34
N PRO A 7 1.45 14.51 -10.14
CA PRO A 7 2.35 14.68 -11.29
C PRO A 7 3.82 14.77 -10.87
N ALA A 8 4.13 15.60 -9.88
CA ALA A 8 5.49 15.79 -9.37
C ALA A 8 6.02 14.51 -8.70
N GLY A 9 5.21 13.84 -7.89
CA GLY A 9 5.59 12.60 -7.23
C GLY A 9 5.88 11.47 -8.23
N LEU A 10 5.08 11.33 -9.29
CA LEU A 10 5.32 10.34 -10.34
C LEU A 10 6.64 10.58 -11.09
N GLU A 11 7.03 11.83 -11.30
CA GLU A 11 8.36 12.14 -11.85
C GLU A 11 9.49 11.78 -10.89
N LEU A 12 9.27 11.82 -9.57
CA LEU A 12 10.26 11.43 -8.56
C LEU A 12 10.49 9.93 -8.51
N VAL A 13 9.49 9.12 -8.87
CA VAL A 13 9.58 7.64 -8.90
C VAL A 13 9.81 7.04 -10.30
N ALA A 14 9.85 7.88 -11.35
CA ALA A 14 9.95 7.43 -12.75
C ALA A 14 11.21 6.60 -13.08
N GLY A 15 12.28 6.70 -12.27
CA GLY A 15 13.50 5.93 -12.45
C GLY A 15 13.31 4.40 -12.37
N GLY A 16 12.20 3.92 -11.78
CA GLY A 16 11.90 2.49 -11.62
C GLY A 16 11.31 1.78 -12.84
N GLY A 17 11.17 2.45 -14.00
CA GLY A 17 10.70 1.83 -15.25
C GLY A 17 9.20 1.52 -15.34
N ALA A 18 8.48 1.51 -14.21
CA ALA A 18 7.02 1.41 -14.17
C ALA A 18 6.40 2.81 -14.01
N GLY A 19 5.48 3.18 -14.90
CA GLY A 19 4.82 4.48 -14.83
C GLY A 19 3.58 4.57 -15.70
N LEU A 20 2.82 5.64 -15.49
CA LEU A 20 1.59 5.93 -16.22
C LEU A 20 1.89 6.70 -17.50
N SER A 21 1.10 6.47 -18.56
CA SER A 21 1.14 7.29 -19.76
C SER A 21 0.76 8.74 -19.45
N PRO A 22 1.25 9.74 -20.20
CA PRO A 22 0.89 11.15 -19.98
C PRO A 22 -0.63 11.38 -19.97
N GLU A 23 -1.35 10.70 -20.85
CA GLU A 23 -2.81 10.75 -20.92
C GLU A 23 -3.45 10.25 -19.62
N LYS A 24 -3.03 9.09 -19.10
CA LYS A 24 -3.54 8.54 -17.84
C LYS A 24 -3.20 9.45 -16.66
N ARG A 25 -2.03 10.09 -16.64
CA ARG A 25 -1.67 11.06 -15.59
C ARG A 25 -2.59 12.27 -15.60
N ALA A 26 -2.91 12.80 -16.78
CA ALA A 26 -3.84 13.92 -16.92
C ALA A 26 -5.25 13.54 -16.44
N VAL A 27 -5.75 12.38 -16.89
CA VAL A 27 -7.07 11.87 -16.49
C VAL A 27 -7.14 11.65 -14.98
N LEU A 28 -6.15 10.98 -14.38
CA LEU A 28 -6.09 10.74 -12.93
C LEU A 28 -6.04 12.04 -12.13
N GLY A 29 -5.29 13.04 -12.61
CA GLY A 29 -5.19 14.34 -11.95
C GLY A 29 -6.57 15.00 -11.81
N SER A 30 -7.41 14.94 -12.84
CA SER A 30 -8.78 15.45 -12.77
C SER A 30 -9.74 14.52 -12.02
N SER A 31 -9.67 13.21 -12.25
CA SER A 31 -10.61 12.24 -11.69
C SER A 31 -10.52 12.15 -10.18
N LEU A 32 -9.31 12.20 -9.60
CA LEU A 32 -9.10 12.08 -8.16
C LEU A 32 -9.61 13.32 -7.40
N LEU A 33 -9.56 14.51 -8.03
CA LEU A 33 -10.13 15.73 -7.47
C LEU A 33 -11.66 15.69 -7.48
N LEU A 34 -12.27 15.15 -8.55
CA LEU A 34 -13.71 14.90 -8.59
C LEU A 34 -14.12 13.88 -7.52
N LEU A 35 -13.34 12.80 -7.38
CA LEU A 35 -13.56 11.77 -6.36
C LEU A 35 -13.56 12.37 -4.95
N GLN A 36 -12.59 13.23 -4.64
CA GLN A 36 -12.49 13.90 -3.35
C GLN A 36 -13.75 14.71 -3.04
N ARG A 37 -14.26 15.46 -4.04
CA ARG A 37 -15.49 16.26 -3.91
C ARG A 37 -16.73 15.37 -3.73
N ASP A 38 -16.88 14.37 -4.58
CA ASP A 38 -18.12 13.58 -4.69
C ASP A 38 -18.34 12.68 -3.47
N TYR A 39 -17.26 12.10 -2.94
CA TYR A 39 -17.30 11.29 -1.71
C TYR A 39 -17.02 12.09 -0.44
N ARG A 40 -16.76 13.40 -0.54
CA ARG A 40 -16.45 14.32 0.57
C ARG A 40 -15.27 13.86 1.44
N PHE A 41 -14.25 13.29 0.81
CA PHE A 41 -13.01 12.93 1.51
C PHE A 41 -12.23 14.19 1.88
N GLU A 42 -11.55 14.16 3.03
CA GLU A 42 -10.65 15.25 3.40
C GLU A 42 -9.43 15.26 2.48
N ARG A 43 -8.93 14.07 2.15
CA ARG A 43 -7.85 13.86 1.18
C ARG A 43 -8.07 12.61 0.35
N VAL A 44 -7.50 12.60 -0.84
CA VAL A 44 -7.45 11.43 -1.72
C VAL A 44 -6.01 11.11 -2.05
N TRP A 45 -5.64 9.85 -1.88
CA TRP A 45 -4.36 9.31 -2.29
C TRP A 45 -4.54 8.38 -3.49
N PHE A 46 -3.67 8.53 -4.48
CA PHE A 46 -3.44 7.50 -5.47
C PHE A 46 -2.52 6.44 -4.86
N TRP A 47 -3.02 5.22 -4.73
CA TRP A 47 -2.28 4.10 -4.16
C TRP A 47 -1.35 3.47 -5.20
N GLY A 48 -1.84 3.30 -6.43
CA GLY A 48 -1.09 2.63 -7.48
C GLY A 48 -1.96 1.89 -8.48
N CYS A 49 -1.35 0.93 -9.18
CA CYS A 49 -2.07 -0.01 -10.03
C CYS A 49 -1.61 -1.46 -9.86
N ILE A 50 -2.57 -2.38 -10.01
CA ILE A 50 -2.34 -3.82 -10.09
C ILE A 50 -2.59 -4.25 -11.53
N GLN A 51 -1.57 -4.79 -12.19
CA GLN A 51 -1.63 -5.23 -13.57
C GLN A 51 -2.26 -6.62 -13.66
N GLY A 52 -3.41 -6.71 -14.34
CA GLY A 52 -4.00 -7.96 -14.78
C GLY A 52 -3.67 -8.27 -16.24
N VAL A 53 -4.15 -9.43 -16.71
CA VAL A 53 -3.93 -9.93 -18.08
C VAL A 53 -4.67 -9.08 -19.11
N ARG A 54 -5.96 -8.76 -18.87
CA ARG A 54 -6.81 -7.98 -19.79
C ARG A 54 -6.75 -6.47 -19.54
N GLY A 55 -6.35 -6.06 -18.34
CA GLY A 55 -6.35 -4.66 -17.93
C GLY A 55 -5.78 -4.48 -16.54
N ALA A 56 -5.48 -3.22 -16.18
CA ALA A 56 -4.96 -2.87 -14.87
C ALA A 56 -6.06 -2.26 -14.00
N TYR A 57 -6.03 -2.57 -12.71
CA TYR A 57 -6.82 -1.90 -11.69
C TYR A 57 -6.05 -0.69 -11.16
N TYR A 58 -6.65 0.50 -11.21
CA TYR A 58 -6.12 1.72 -10.59
C TYR A 58 -6.80 1.92 -9.25
N ILE A 59 -6.02 2.10 -8.18
CA ILE A 59 -6.54 2.16 -6.82
C ILE A 59 -6.36 3.57 -6.25
N ALA A 60 -7.43 4.08 -5.66
CA ALA A 60 -7.45 5.33 -4.91
C ALA A 60 -7.96 5.09 -3.49
N GLU A 61 -7.48 5.89 -2.56
CA GLU A 61 -7.88 5.84 -1.16
C GLU A 61 -8.41 7.20 -0.72
N GLY A 62 -9.63 7.21 -0.20
CA GLY A 62 -10.22 8.34 0.50
C GLY A 62 -9.86 8.30 1.98
N LEU A 63 -9.34 9.42 2.49
CA LEU A 63 -8.93 9.57 3.89
C LEU A 63 -9.86 10.55 4.62
N GLY A 64 -10.18 10.17 5.86
CA GLY A 64 -10.85 11.02 6.84
C GLY A 64 -9.87 11.83 7.69
N PRO A 65 -10.37 12.47 8.78
CA PRO A 65 -9.56 13.31 9.66
C PRO A 65 -8.54 12.52 10.48
N ASP A 66 -8.89 11.31 10.92
CA ASP A 66 -7.94 10.39 11.52
C ASP A 66 -7.20 9.63 10.42
N ARG A 67 -5.89 9.83 10.35
CA ARG A 67 -5.04 9.30 9.28
C ARG A 67 -4.78 7.80 9.43
N ALA A 68 -4.99 7.24 10.63
CA ALA A 68 -4.87 5.81 10.90
C ALA A 68 -6.22 5.08 10.86
N ALA A 69 -7.35 5.79 10.67
CA ALA A 69 -8.65 5.15 10.53
C ALA A 69 -8.75 4.32 9.23
N PRO A 70 -9.68 3.34 9.15
CA PRO A 70 -9.92 2.57 7.94
C PRO A 70 -10.17 3.49 6.74
N ARG A 71 -9.44 3.26 5.65
CA ARG A 71 -9.53 4.06 4.42
C ARG A 71 -10.66 3.55 3.53
N SER A 72 -11.35 4.46 2.84
CA SER A 72 -12.28 4.08 1.79
C SER A 72 -11.50 3.80 0.51
N ARG A 73 -11.47 2.55 0.06
CA ARG A 73 -10.72 2.15 -1.15
C ARG A 73 -11.64 2.13 -2.35
N LEU A 74 -11.17 2.64 -3.47
CA LEU A 74 -11.88 2.61 -4.74
C LEU A 74 -10.97 2.07 -5.83
N TYR A 75 -11.55 1.33 -6.77
CA TYR A 75 -10.86 0.91 -7.97
C TYR A 75 -11.46 1.55 -9.22
N SER A 76 -10.66 1.61 -10.27
CA SER A 76 -11.07 1.99 -11.62
C SER A 76 -10.34 1.14 -12.64
N LEU A 77 -10.97 0.87 -13.78
CA LEU A 77 -10.33 0.22 -14.94
C LEU A 77 -9.89 1.25 -16.00
N ASN A 78 -10.49 2.44 -16.00
CA ASN A 78 -10.30 3.48 -17.01
C ASN A 78 -9.78 4.82 -16.44
N CYS A 79 -9.55 4.90 -15.13
CA CYS A 79 -9.17 6.11 -14.39
C CYS A 79 -10.24 7.21 -14.36
N VAL A 80 -11.46 6.96 -14.84
CA VAL A 80 -12.56 7.94 -14.89
C VAL A 80 -13.68 7.53 -13.96
N GLU A 81 -14.13 6.29 -14.09
CA GLU A 81 -15.21 5.72 -13.30
C GLU A 81 -14.62 4.94 -12.14
N TRP A 82 -15.06 5.28 -10.93
CA TRP A 82 -14.54 4.70 -9.69
C TRP A 82 -15.64 3.92 -8.97
N SER A 83 -15.30 2.71 -8.56
CA SER A 83 -16.17 1.81 -7.82
C SER A 83 -15.61 1.59 -6.42
N LEU A 84 -16.47 1.67 -5.41
CA LEU A 84 -16.09 1.48 -4.01
C LEU A 84 -15.82 0.00 -3.74
N LEU A 85 -14.67 -0.29 -3.13
CA LEU A 85 -14.34 -1.63 -2.66
C LEU A 85 -14.94 -1.88 -1.27
N PRO A 86 -15.43 -3.10 -0.98
CA PRO A 86 -15.80 -3.47 0.38
C PRO A 86 -14.57 -3.50 1.30
N PRO A 87 -14.76 -3.34 2.62
CA PRO A 87 -13.67 -3.49 3.58
C PRO A 87 -13.12 -4.93 3.56
N ALA A 88 -11.82 -5.08 3.75
CA ALA A 88 -11.17 -6.39 3.77
C ALA A 88 -11.60 -7.18 5.02
N THR A 89 -12.09 -8.41 4.83
CA THR A 89 -12.34 -9.36 5.92
C THR A 89 -11.18 -10.35 6.05
N LYS A 90 -11.08 -11.02 7.19
CA LYS A 90 -10.02 -12.01 7.44
C LYS A 90 -10.17 -13.22 6.51
N GLU A 91 -11.40 -13.59 6.21
CA GLU A 91 -11.77 -14.68 5.32
C GLU A 91 -11.30 -14.39 3.89
N MET A 92 -11.54 -13.16 3.38
CA MET A 92 -11.06 -12.74 2.06
C MET A 92 -9.53 -12.82 1.97
N VAL A 93 -8.82 -12.42 3.03
CA VAL A 93 -7.35 -12.48 3.07
C VAL A 93 -6.86 -13.93 3.04
N ALA A 94 -7.44 -14.82 3.86
CA ALA A 94 -7.07 -16.23 3.91
C ALA A 94 -7.32 -16.93 2.56
N GLN A 95 -8.48 -16.69 1.94
CA GLN A 95 -8.82 -17.21 0.62
C GLN A 95 -7.87 -16.70 -0.47
N ALA A 96 -7.53 -15.41 -0.46
CA ALA A 96 -6.64 -14.84 -1.46
C ALA A 96 -5.20 -15.35 -1.37
N GLU A 97 -4.72 -15.75 -0.19
CA GLU A 97 -3.37 -16.34 -0.01
C GLU A 97 -3.23 -17.71 -0.72
N GLN A 98 -4.33 -18.41 -0.94
CA GLN A 98 -4.34 -19.70 -1.66
C GLN A 98 -4.29 -19.50 -3.18
N LEU A 99 -4.74 -18.33 -3.68
CA LEU A 99 -4.82 -18.03 -5.10
C LEU A 99 -3.49 -17.50 -5.63
N LYS A 100 -2.91 -18.23 -6.60
CA LYS A 100 -1.65 -17.87 -7.27
C LYS A 100 -1.88 -17.35 -8.69
N GLY A 101 -0.91 -16.60 -9.21
CA GLY A 101 -0.90 -16.09 -10.57
C GLY A 101 -1.52 -14.70 -10.72
N ARG A 102 -1.53 -14.20 -11.94
CA ARG A 102 -1.97 -12.82 -12.25
C ARG A 102 -3.48 -12.65 -12.14
N PHE A 103 -3.89 -11.41 -11.90
CA PHE A 103 -5.28 -10.98 -12.04
C PHE A 103 -5.73 -11.08 -13.50
N GLN A 104 -7.01 -11.36 -13.75
CA GLN A 104 -7.56 -11.37 -15.10
C GLN A 104 -7.82 -9.96 -15.62
N GLY A 105 -8.11 -9.01 -14.72
CA GLY A 105 -8.51 -7.64 -15.09
C GLY A 105 -10.02 -7.50 -15.27
N ASP A 106 -10.81 -8.36 -14.61
CA ASP A 106 -12.27 -8.31 -14.57
C ASP A 106 -12.78 -8.58 -13.15
N PRO A 107 -13.41 -7.59 -12.48
CA PRO A 107 -13.91 -7.74 -11.11
C PRO A 107 -14.90 -8.89 -10.92
N SER A 108 -15.62 -9.25 -11.99
CA SER A 108 -16.66 -10.30 -11.97
C SER A 108 -16.10 -11.69 -12.23
N PHE A 109 -14.80 -11.82 -12.52
CA PHE A 109 -14.18 -13.12 -12.72
C PHE A 109 -14.17 -13.91 -11.40
N GLU A 110 -14.44 -15.21 -11.50
CA GLU A 110 -14.55 -16.11 -10.35
C GLU A 110 -13.44 -17.18 -10.44
N TYR A 111 -12.68 -17.33 -9.35
CA TYR A 111 -11.66 -18.35 -9.19
C TYR A 111 -12.25 -19.55 -8.47
N GLU A 112 -11.93 -20.76 -8.91
CA GLU A 112 -12.21 -21.99 -8.18
C GLU A 112 -11.30 -22.07 -6.94
N ASN A 113 -11.90 -22.29 -5.77
CA ASN A 113 -11.17 -22.44 -4.52
C ASN A 113 -10.45 -23.80 -4.48
N PRO A 114 -9.10 -23.85 -4.40
CA PRO A 114 -8.35 -25.10 -4.45
C PRO A 114 -8.53 -26.01 -3.22
N GLU A 115 -9.13 -25.53 -2.12
CA GLU A 115 -9.32 -26.34 -0.90
C GLU A 115 -10.50 -27.32 -0.97
N ILE A 116 -11.45 -27.13 -1.90
CA ILE A 116 -12.59 -28.03 -2.01
C ILE A 116 -12.35 -28.99 -3.18
N ASN A 117 -11.76 -30.14 -2.85
CA ASN A 117 -11.56 -31.23 -3.81
C ASN A 117 -12.93 -31.76 -4.28
N ALA A 118 -12.98 -32.25 -5.52
CA ALA A 118 -14.18 -32.79 -6.15
C ALA A 118 -14.87 -33.94 -5.37
N GLU A 119 -14.17 -34.60 -4.44
CA GLU A 119 -14.70 -35.67 -3.59
C GLU A 119 -15.57 -35.15 -2.42
N ASP A 120 -15.37 -33.90 -1.97
CA ASP A 120 -16.22 -33.25 -0.94
C ASP A 120 -17.43 -32.52 -1.56
N ALA A 121 -17.46 -32.38 -2.89
CA ALA A 121 -18.52 -31.69 -3.63
C ALA A 121 -19.78 -32.54 -3.85
N GLU A 122 -19.71 -33.88 -3.73
CA GLU A 122 -20.86 -34.78 -3.93
C GLU A 122 -21.93 -34.69 -2.82
N GLY A 123 -21.63 -34.02 -1.70
CA GLY A 123 -22.56 -33.81 -0.57
C GLY A 123 -23.20 -32.43 -0.47
N LEU A 124 -22.74 -31.43 -1.24
CA LEU A 124 -23.07 -30.01 -1.06
C LEU A 124 -23.73 -29.42 -2.31
N ILE A 125 -24.89 -29.97 -2.71
CA ILE A 125 -25.65 -29.47 -3.87
C ILE A 125 -26.29 -28.08 -3.59
N GLU A 126 -26.32 -27.61 -2.34
CA GLU A 126 -26.88 -26.29 -1.97
C GLU A 126 -25.83 -25.15 -1.79
N ASP A 127 -24.53 -25.45 -1.58
CA ASP A 127 -23.50 -24.44 -1.23
C ASP A 127 -22.45 -24.17 -2.32
N SER A 128 -22.88 -24.14 -3.59
CA SER A 128 -22.01 -23.81 -4.74
C SER A 128 -21.30 -22.44 -4.68
N LYS A 129 -21.74 -21.52 -3.80
CA LYS A 129 -21.15 -20.17 -3.66
C LYS A 129 -19.88 -20.12 -2.82
N GLU A 130 -19.63 -21.12 -1.97
CA GLU A 130 -18.42 -21.15 -1.12
C GLU A 130 -17.18 -21.63 -1.88
N LEU A 131 -17.39 -22.18 -3.08
CA LEU A 131 -16.36 -22.68 -3.99
C LEU A 131 -15.71 -21.59 -4.85
N LEU A 132 -16.31 -20.40 -4.92
CA LEU A 132 -15.94 -19.38 -5.91
C LEU A 132 -15.53 -18.09 -5.23
N ILE A 133 -14.29 -17.67 -5.50
CA ILE A 133 -13.75 -16.40 -5.01
C ILE A 133 -13.79 -15.39 -6.14
N LYS A 134 -14.54 -14.30 -5.95
CA LYS A 134 -14.55 -13.20 -6.93
C LYS A 134 -13.21 -12.48 -6.97
N GLU A 135 -12.81 -12.06 -8.17
CA GLU A 135 -11.57 -11.30 -8.38
C GLU A 135 -11.59 -9.97 -7.61
N GLU A 136 -12.75 -9.32 -7.50
CA GLU A 136 -12.91 -8.14 -6.65
C GLU A 136 -12.56 -8.43 -5.17
N ALA A 137 -12.95 -9.58 -4.64
CA ALA A 137 -12.62 -9.97 -3.27
C ALA A 137 -11.12 -10.24 -3.11
N ARG A 138 -10.53 -10.93 -4.09
CA ARG A 138 -9.07 -11.13 -4.16
C ARG A 138 -8.32 -9.80 -4.22
N LEU A 139 -8.81 -8.84 -5.00
CA LEU A 139 -8.22 -7.50 -5.15
C LEU A 139 -8.17 -6.77 -3.80
N VAL A 140 -9.28 -6.77 -3.06
CA VAL A 140 -9.35 -6.17 -1.71
C VAL A 140 -8.33 -6.80 -0.76
N ALA A 141 -8.26 -8.12 -0.75
CA ALA A 141 -7.32 -8.86 0.08
C ALA A 141 -5.86 -8.58 -0.29
N THR A 142 -5.52 -8.55 -1.57
CA THR A 142 -4.17 -8.23 -2.05
C THR A 142 -3.75 -6.81 -1.68
N ILE A 143 -4.63 -5.81 -1.85
CA ILE A 143 -4.33 -4.43 -1.42
C ILE A 143 -4.07 -4.38 0.07
N GLU A 144 -4.87 -5.07 0.89
CA GLU A 144 -4.69 -5.14 2.34
C GLU A 144 -3.35 -5.79 2.73
N GLN A 145 -2.96 -6.88 2.08
CA GLN A 145 -1.66 -7.53 2.33
C GLN A 145 -0.48 -6.63 1.95
N ILE A 146 -0.59 -5.92 0.83
CA ILE A 146 0.43 -4.95 0.40
C ILE A 146 0.49 -3.81 1.42
N ASP A 147 -0.61 -3.15 1.77
CA ASP A 147 -0.60 -2.03 2.71
C ASP A 147 0.01 -2.39 4.07
N ARG A 148 -0.27 -3.58 4.60
CA ARG A 148 0.34 -4.06 5.84
C ARG A 148 1.85 -4.23 5.75
N ALA A 149 2.36 -4.54 4.56
CA ALA A 149 3.77 -4.81 4.33
C ALA A 149 4.56 -3.63 3.78
N VAL A 150 3.89 -2.63 3.18
CA VAL A 150 4.58 -1.58 2.41
C VAL A 150 3.92 -0.20 2.45
N GLY A 151 2.90 0.02 3.27
CA GLY A 151 2.46 1.39 3.57
C GLY A 151 3.58 2.10 4.33
N ILE A 152 4.34 3.01 3.71
CA ILE A 152 5.52 3.62 4.33
C ILE A 152 5.31 5.11 4.64
N ILE A 153 5.79 5.52 5.80
CA ILE A 153 5.93 6.94 6.17
C ILE A 153 7.32 7.22 6.77
N PRO A 154 7.85 8.44 6.63
CA PRO A 154 9.06 8.84 7.36
C PRO A 154 8.75 9.09 8.84
N ARG A 155 9.75 8.83 9.71
CA ARG A 155 9.66 9.05 11.15
C ARG A 155 9.22 10.48 11.45
N GLY A 156 8.21 10.60 12.31
CA GLY A 156 7.74 11.91 12.77
C GLY A 156 6.85 12.66 11.78
N ALA A 157 6.55 12.13 10.60
CA ALA A 157 5.56 12.73 9.69
C ALA A 157 4.14 12.71 10.26
N PHE A 158 3.84 11.74 11.12
CA PHE A 158 2.59 11.63 11.85
C PHE A 158 2.87 11.55 13.35
N VAL A 159 1.91 12.01 14.14
CA VAL A 159 1.91 11.93 15.59
C VAL A 159 0.62 11.29 16.08
N LYS A 160 0.77 10.37 17.05
CA LYS A 160 -0.36 9.80 17.77
C LYS A 160 -0.70 10.69 18.95
N THR A 161 -1.96 11.11 19.02
CA THR A 161 -2.47 11.91 20.13
C THR A 161 -2.72 11.03 21.36
N PRO A 162 -2.82 11.62 22.57
CA PRO A 162 -3.21 10.88 23.77
C PRO A 162 -4.60 10.21 23.67
N LEU A 163 -5.47 10.71 22.80
CA LEU A 163 -6.80 10.16 22.51
C LEU A 163 -6.74 8.96 21.53
N GLY A 164 -5.54 8.63 21.03
CA GLY A 164 -5.31 7.51 20.12
C GLY A 164 -5.43 7.83 18.63
N SER A 165 -6.01 8.98 18.27
CA SER A 165 -6.10 9.41 16.86
C SER A 165 -4.75 9.84 16.30
N VAL A 166 -4.54 9.61 15.01
CA VAL A 166 -3.28 9.91 14.33
C VAL A 166 -3.47 11.10 13.39
N GLN A 167 -2.60 12.08 13.53
CA GLN A 167 -2.63 13.32 12.75
C GLN A 167 -1.26 13.61 12.14
N GLU A 168 -1.25 14.42 11.08
CA GLU A 168 0.01 14.90 10.51
C GLU A 168 0.73 15.80 11.51
N ASN A 169 2.04 15.57 11.63
CA ASN A 169 2.88 16.41 12.46
C ASN A 169 3.19 17.73 11.72
N ARG A 170 2.60 18.83 12.19
CA ARG A 170 2.82 20.15 11.59
C ARG A 170 4.28 20.61 11.67
N ASN A 171 5.02 20.11 12.65
CA ASN A 171 6.42 20.44 12.91
C ASN A 171 7.40 19.56 12.12
N PHE A 172 6.92 18.56 11.36
CA PHE A 172 7.80 17.73 10.55
C PHE A 172 8.35 18.54 9.38
N GLU A 173 9.65 18.75 9.31
CA GLU A 173 10.27 19.50 8.20
C GLU A 173 10.95 18.59 7.16
N GLY A 174 10.85 17.26 7.34
CA GLY A 174 11.57 16.28 6.54
C GLY A 174 12.69 15.62 7.33
N LEU A 175 13.11 14.44 6.87
CA LEU A 175 14.28 13.76 7.42
C LEU A 175 15.55 14.48 6.95
N SER A 176 16.59 14.51 7.79
CA SER A 176 17.90 14.96 7.34
C SER A 176 18.50 14.00 6.32
N LEU A 177 19.50 14.45 5.56
CA LEU A 177 20.19 13.61 4.57
C LEU A 177 20.85 12.36 5.17
N THR A 178 21.24 12.41 6.45
CA THR A 178 21.86 11.28 7.15
C THR A 178 20.83 10.29 7.66
N GLU A 179 19.67 10.77 8.13
CA GLU A 179 18.53 9.95 8.56
C GLU A 179 17.82 9.30 7.39
N ALA A 180 17.58 10.04 6.30
CA ALA A 180 16.87 9.56 5.14
C ALA A 180 17.55 8.35 4.46
N LYS A 181 18.84 8.10 4.71
CA LYS A 181 19.54 6.91 4.18
C LYS A 181 19.32 5.65 5.02
N LYS A 182 18.72 5.77 6.21
CA LYS A 182 18.57 4.67 7.16
C LYS A 182 17.15 4.13 7.12
N LEU A 183 17.01 2.81 7.03
CA LEU A 183 15.70 2.15 7.11
C LEU A 183 15.00 2.41 8.44
N SER A 184 15.76 2.62 9.53
CA SER A 184 15.22 2.96 10.85
C SER A 184 14.48 4.30 10.90
N SER A 185 14.62 5.15 9.88
CA SER A 185 13.89 6.41 9.74
C SER A 185 12.56 6.28 9.00
N TYR A 186 12.16 5.05 8.63
CA TYR A 186 10.91 4.76 7.93
C TYR A 186 10.10 3.70 8.68
N PHE A 187 8.78 3.86 8.64
CA PHE A 187 7.84 3.08 9.44
C PHE A 187 6.67 2.60 8.58
N HIS A 188 6.15 1.42 8.93
CA HIS A 188 4.93 0.87 8.37
C HIS A 188 3.71 1.63 8.91
N PHE A 189 2.88 2.19 8.03
CA PHE A 189 1.67 2.93 8.34
C PHE A 189 0.44 2.02 8.43
N THR A 190 0.56 1.02 9.29
CA THR A 190 -0.48 0.04 9.66
C THR A 190 -0.42 -0.20 11.17
N GLU A 191 -1.39 -0.93 11.72
CA GLU A 191 -1.34 -1.34 13.13
C GLU A 191 -0.04 -2.12 13.42
N PRO A 192 0.74 -1.72 14.45
CA PRO A 192 2.02 -2.35 14.73
C PRO A 192 1.84 -3.74 15.35
N VAL A 193 2.67 -4.68 14.89
CA VAL A 193 2.76 -6.06 15.36
C VAL A 193 3.97 -6.22 16.27
N ASN A 194 5.13 -5.67 15.88
CA ASN A 194 6.40 -5.90 16.59
C ASN A 194 6.54 -5.03 17.85
N LEU A 195 6.02 -3.80 17.85
CA LEU A 195 6.02 -2.94 19.04
C LEU A 195 5.34 -3.58 20.26
N LYS A 196 4.31 -4.41 20.04
CA LYS A 196 3.63 -5.13 21.13
C LYS A 196 4.58 -6.09 21.86
N ASN A 197 5.52 -6.66 21.12
CA ASN A 197 6.48 -7.67 21.59
C ASN A 197 7.76 -7.08 22.21
N LYS A 198 8.00 -5.76 22.10
CA LYS A 198 9.18 -5.12 22.69
C LYS A 198 9.17 -5.15 24.22
N THR A 199 10.36 -5.30 24.80
CA THR A 199 10.62 -5.27 26.23
C THR A 199 10.38 -3.87 26.83
N LEU A 200 10.24 -3.79 28.16
CA LEU A 200 10.07 -2.50 28.84
C LEU A 200 11.28 -1.58 28.67
N LEU A 201 12.49 -2.14 28.62
CA LEU A 201 13.72 -1.38 28.42
C LEU A 201 13.75 -0.75 27.03
N GLU A 202 13.44 -1.52 25.99
CA GLU A 202 13.38 -1.01 24.61
C GLU A 202 12.27 0.03 24.43
N LYS A 203 11.15 -0.10 25.15
CA LYS A 203 10.05 0.88 25.13
C LYS A 203 10.41 2.19 25.82
N ALA A 204 11.37 2.20 26.75
CA ALA A 204 11.78 3.41 27.46
C ALA A 204 12.50 4.42 26.55
N ASP A 205 13.13 3.94 25.48
CA ASP A 205 13.85 4.76 24.50
C ASP A 205 12.95 5.29 23.36
N LEU A 206 11.69 4.86 23.29
CA LEU A 206 10.75 5.26 22.23
C LEU A 206 9.95 6.50 22.63
N ASP A 207 9.71 7.40 21.67
CA ASP A 207 8.72 8.46 21.83
C ASP A 207 7.31 7.90 21.57
N PRO A 208 6.39 7.87 22.55
CA PRO A 208 5.07 7.25 22.36
C PRO A 208 4.19 7.95 21.31
N SER A 209 4.47 9.21 20.99
CA SER A 209 3.73 10.00 20.00
C SER A 209 4.30 9.82 18.59
N MET A 210 5.62 9.65 18.45
CA MET A 210 6.29 9.53 17.14
C MET A 210 6.61 8.08 16.75
N ASP A 211 7.00 7.24 17.71
CA ASP A 211 7.48 5.86 17.52
C ASP A 211 6.38 4.84 17.86
N PHE A 212 5.16 5.11 17.39
CA PHE A 212 3.98 4.27 17.63
C PHE A 212 3.74 3.21 16.54
N LEU A 213 4.67 3.06 15.59
CA LEU A 213 4.61 2.15 14.45
C LEU A 213 5.85 1.25 14.36
N ASP A 214 5.78 0.19 13.56
CA ASP A 214 6.92 -0.70 13.32
C ASP A 214 7.89 -0.11 12.28
N SER A 215 9.19 -0.20 12.56
CA SER A 215 10.25 0.28 11.66
C SER A 215 10.60 -0.73 10.58
N LEU A 216 10.91 -0.25 9.37
CA LEU A 216 11.38 -1.08 8.25
C LEU A 216 12.71 -1.79 8.51
N GLU A 217 13.50 -1.33 9.49
CA GLU A 217 14.79 -1.94 9.85
C GLU A 217 14.63 -3.39 10.33
N HIS A 218 13.48 -3.72 10.91
CA HIS A 218 13.21 -5.03 11.50
C HIS A 218 12.39 -5.94 10.57
N ASP A 219 12.25 -5.58 9.30
CA ASP A 219 11.53 -6.40 8.33
C ASP A 219 12.24 -7.71 8.04
N VAL A 220 11.44 -8.77 7.85
CA VAL A 220 11.90 -10.12 7.55
C VAL A 220 11.44 -10.51 6.15
N PRO A 221 12.35 -11.00 5.27
CA PRO A 221 13.78 -11.20 5.48
C PRO A 221 14.58 -9.88 5.56
N GLN A 222 15.70 -9.88 6.29
CA GLN A 222 16.62 -8.75 6.29
C GLN A 222 17.14 -8.52 4.87
N GLY A 223 17.12 -7.27 4.39
CA GLY A 223 17.42 -6.96 3.00
C GLY A 223 16.20 -6.86 2.08
N SER A 224 14.97 -6.91 2.63
CA SER A 224 13.72 -6.70 1.86
C SER A 224 13.56 -5.34 1.20
N TRP A 225 14.46 -4.40 1.46
CA TRP A 225 14.39 -3.02 0.99
C TRP A 225 15.71 -2.59 0.36
N THR A 226 15.63 -1.89 -0.76
CA THR A 226 16.76 -1.13 -1.29
C THR A 226 16.56 0.35 -1.00
N VAL A 227 17.60 1.02 -0.51
CA VAL A 227 17.63 2.48 -0.33
C VAL A 227 18.60 3.08 -1.34
N GLN A 228 18.12 3.97 -2.20
CA GLN A 228 18.92 4.57 -3.27
C GLN A 228 18.78 6.09 -3.26
N LEU A 229 19.86 6.76 -3.65
CA LEU A 229 19.86 8.20 -3.91
C LEU A 229 19.72 8.42 -5.41
N GLU A 230 18.68 9.13 -5.81
CA GLU A 230 18.41 9.47 -7.20
C GLU A 230 18.45 10.99 -7.42
N LYS A 231 18.38 11.42 -8.68
CA LYS A 231 18.34 12.83 -9.09
C LYS A 231 19.47 13.67 -8.48
N GLY A 232 20.70 13.21 -8.62
CA GLY A 232 21.88 13.90 -8.08
C GLY A 232 21.97 13.88 -6.55
N GLY A 233 21.28 12.94 -5.88
CA GLY A 233 21.28 12.80 -4.43
C GLY A 233 20.27 13.67 -3.70
N THR A 234 19.34 14.28 -4.44
CA THR A 234 18.28 15.14 -3.88
C THR A 234 17.04 14.37 -3.44
N VAL A 235 16.90 13.11 -3.89
CA VAL A 235 15.74 12.27 -3.59
C VAL A 235 16.24 10.93 -3.08
N VAL A 236 15.68 10.49 -1.96
CA VAL A 236 15.83 9.12 -1.48
C VAL A 236 14.66 8.29 -2.02
N VAL A 237 14.98 7.15 -2.61
CA VAL A 237 14.02 6.20 -3.14
C VAL A 237 14.17 4.85 -2.43
N LEU A 238 13.07 4.36 -1.86
CA LEU A 238 12.98 3.04 -1.27
C LEU A 238 12.18 2.13 -2.21
N ARG A 239 12.67 0.91 -2.45
CA ARG A 239 11.95 -0.11 -3.23
C ARG A 239 11.84 -1.39 -2.42
N SER A 240 10.65 -1.99 -2.45
CA SER A 240 10.44 -3.30 -1.83
C SER A 240 10.91 -4.41 -2.77
N LEU A 241 11.69 -5.34 -2.25
CA LEU A 241 12.07 -6.57 -2.94
C LEU A 241 11.07 -7.71 -2.67
N LEU A 242 10.24 -7.56 -1.62
CA LEU A 242 9.19 -8.51 -1.27
C LEU A 242 7.92 -8.26 -2.09
N TRP A 243 7.58 -6.99 -2.30
CA TRP A 243 6.45 -6.57 -3.15
C TRP A 243 6.98 -5.76 -4.33
N LEU A 244 7.38 -6.49 -5.37
CA LEU A 244 7.92 -5.90 -6.59
C LEU A 244 6.89 -4.95 -7.22
N GLY A 245 7.34 -3.74 -7.50
CA GLY A 245 6.50 -2.65 -8.01
C GLY A 245 6.24 -1.53 -7.02
N LEU A 246 6.48 -1.74 -5.72
CA LEU A 246 6.40 -0.64 -4.77
C LEU A 246 7.63 0.27 -4.86
N THR A 247 7.39 1.56 -5.06
CA THR A 247 8.41 2.61 -4.94
C THR A 247 7.93 3.71 -4.00
N PHE A 248 8.71 3.99 -2.96
CA PHE A 248 8.56 5.12 -2.08
C PHE A 248 9.64 6.16 -2.37
N TYR A 249 9.30 7.44 -2.26
CA TYR A 249 10.25 8.54 -2.37
C TYR A 249 10.13 9.48 -1.16
N HIS A 250 11.23 10.12 -0.84
CA HIS A 250 11.28 11.26 0.08
C HIS A 250 12.28 12.29 -0.45
N VAL A 251 11.91 13.56 -0.40
CA VAL A 251 12.82 14.69 -0.64
C VAL A 251 13.31 15.17 0.73
N PRO A 252 14.56 14.86 1.13
CA PRO A 252 15.08 15.21 2.45
C PRO A 252 14.98 16.71 2.74
N MET A 253 14.87 17.08 4.02
CA MET A 253 14.67 18.46 4.46
C MET A 253 13.39 19.12 3.90
N THR A 254 12.42 18.32 3.44
CA THR A 254 11.09 18.81 3.05
C THR A 254 9.99 17.87 3.54
N LYS A 255 8.74 18.35 3.53
CA LYS A 255 7.55 17.54 3.82
C LYS A 255 7.17 16.58 2.68
N GLN A 256 7.89 16.59 1.56
CA GLN A 256 7.50 15.82 0.38
C GLN A 256 7.96 14.37 0.50
N TYR A 257 6.99 13.47 0.53
CA TYR A 257 7.18 12.03 0.43
C TYR A 257 5.92 11.38 -0.13
N GLY A 258 6.05 10.12 -0.49
CA GLY A 258 4.91 9.29 -0.86
C GLY A 258 5.38 7.98 -1.44
N TYR A 259 4.45 7.07 -1.62
CA TYR A 259 4.67 5.84 -2.36
C TYR A 259 3.62 5.66 -3.44
N VAL A 260 3.96 4.79 -4.38
CA VAL A 260 3.05 4.23 -5.37
C VAL A 260 3.43 2.77 -5.61
N TYR A 261 2.41 1.93 -5.84
CA TYR A 261 2.60 0.55 -6.26
C TYR A 261 2.30 0.40 -7.76
N PHE A 262 3.22 -0.17 -8.53
CA PHE A 262 2.99 -0.56 -9.92
C PHE A 262 3.52 -1.99 -10.14
N GLY A 263 2.63 -2.98 -10.00
CA GLY A 263 3.03 -4.39 -10.07
C GLY A 263 1.86 -5.33 -10.35
N THR A 264 2.09 -6.63 -10.24
CA THR A 264 1.07 -7.67 -10.50
C THR A 264 0.27 -8.07 -9.27
N GLY A 265 0.61 -7.55 -8.09
CA GLY A 265 0.00 -7.95 -6.82
C GLY A 265 0.52 -9.28 -6.28
N GLU A 266 1.66 -9.78 -6.79
CA GLU A 266 2.27 -11.04 -6.36
C GLU A 266 3.41 -10.77 -5.37
N LYS A 267 3.40 -11.52 -4.26
CA LYS A 267 4.44 -11.48 -3.24
C LYS A 267 5.64 -12.33 -3.68
N ASN A 268 6.84 -11.79 -3.58
CA ASN A 268 8.08 -12.50 -3.89
C ASN A 268 8.47 -13.44 -2.74
N LEU A 269 7.90 -14.65 -2.73
CA LEU A 269 8.20 -15.67 -1.73
C LEU A 269 9.61 -16.26 -1.85
N ASP A 270 10.26 -16.09 -3.01
CA ASP A 270 11.60 -16.60 -3.29
C ASP A 270 12.70 -15.66 -2.77
N LEU A 271 12.35 -14.47 -2.30
CA LEU A 271 13.30 -13.47 -1.81
C LEU A 271 14.35 -14.02 -0.83
N PRO A 272 14.03 -14.87 0.17
CA PRO A 272 15.04 -15.43 1.06
C PRO A 272 16.12 -16.27 0.37
N PHE A 273 15.86 -16.80 -0.83
CA PHE A 273 16.82 -17.56 -1.62
C PHE A 273 17.57 -16.70 -2.64
N MET A 274 17.17 -15.44 -2.82
CA MET A 274 17.77 -14.48 -3.75
C MET A 274 18.76 -13.51 -3.08
N LEU A 275 18.71 -13.41 -1.75
CA LEU A 275 19.54 -12.51 -0.92
C LEU A 275 20.89 -13.12 -0.55
#